data_AF-A0A661IQU3-F1
#
_entry.id   AF-A0A661IQU3-F1
#
_cell.length_a   1.000
_cell.length_b   1.000
_cell.length_c   1.000
_cell.angle_alpha   90.00
_cell.angle_beta   90.00
_cell.angle_gamma   90.00
#
_symmetry.space_group_name_H-M   'P 1'
#
loop_
_entity.id
_entity.type
_entity.pdbx_description
1 polymer ?
#
loop_
_entity_poly.entity_id
_entity_poly.type
_entity_poly.pdbx_seq_one_letter_code
_entity_poly.pdbx_strand_id
1 'polypeptide(L)' 'ELMAQVARLGGVIMPPVPAFYHRPRSVEEIVDQTVGKVLDLFGIETDLFRRWGG' A
#
# COMPACT_ATOMS: atom_id res chain seq x y z
N GLU A 1 12.39 -17.19 -1.20
CA GLU A 1 13.64 -17.03 -0.43
C GLU A 1 14.16 -15.60 -0.41
N LEU A 2 14.38 -14.96 -1.58
CA LEU A 2 14.90 -13.59 -1.69
C LEU A 2 14.09 -12.53 -0.91
N MET A 3 12.76 -12.50 -1.06
CA MET A 3 11.91 -11.55 -0.32
C MET A 3 12.04 -11.71 1.20
N ALA A 4 12.14 -12.96 1.69
CA ALA A 4 12.31 -13.24 3.12
C ALA A 4 13.70 -12.82 3.63
N GLN A 5 14.73 -12.91 2.78
CA GLN A 5 16.06 -12.41 3.12
C GLN A 5 16.07 -10.89 3.25
N VAL A 6 15.49 -10.17 2.30
CA VAL A 6 15.38 -8.70 2.34
C VAL A 6 14.61 -8.24 3.59
N ALA A 7 13.49 -8.90 3.91
CA ALA A 7 12.73 -8.61 5.12
C ALA A 7 13.56 -8.77 6.41
N ARG A 8 14.39 -9.82 6.51
CA ARG A 8 15.30 -10.03 7.64
C ARG A 8 16.42 -8.99 7.75
N LEU A 9 16.81 -8.37 6.63
CA LEU A 9 17.82 -7.32 6.58
C LEU A 9 17.23 -5.91 6.81
N GLY A 10 15.94 -5.82 7.15
CA GLY A 10 15.26 -4.55 7.43
C GLY A 10 14.60 -3.89 6.22
N GLY A 11 14.60 -4.55 5.05
CA GLY A 11 13.86 -4.05 3.89
C GLY A 11 12.35 -4.26 4.06
N VAL A 12 11.55 -3.29 3.62
CA VAL A 12 10.09 -3.40 3.61
C VAL A 12 9.64 -4.09 2.33
N ILE A 13 8.97 -5.23 2.47
CA ILE A 13 8.37 -5.97 1.34
C ILE A 13 6.89 -5.59 1.24
N MET A 14 6.56 -4.73 0.28
CA MET A 14 5.21 -4.26 0.02
C MET A 14 4.78 -4.64 -1.40
N PRO A 15 4.30 -5.87 -1.64
CA PRO A 15 3.72 -6.22 -2.93
C PRO A 15 2.42 -5.42 -3.16
N PRO A 16 2.08 -5.10 -4.41
CA PRO A 16 0.81 -4.47 -4.75
C PRO A 16 -0.34 -5.46 -4.56
N VAL A 17 -0.81 -5.62 -3.33
CA VAL A 17 -1.96 -6.45 -2.94
C VAL A 17 -3.14 -5.52 -2.62
N PRO A 18 -4.08 -5.32 -3.56
CA PRO A 18 -5.22 -4.42 -3.37
C PRO A 18 -6.11 -4.84 -2.20
N ALA A 19 -6.55 -3.88 -1.40
CA ALA A 19 -7.49 -4.09 -0.31
C ALA A 19 -8.82 -3.41 -0.60
N PHE A 20 -9.91 -4.17 -0.64
CA PHE A 20 -11.21 -3.72 -1.17
C PHE A 20 -12.17 -3.10 -0.15
N TYR A 21 -11.72 -2.83 1.08
CA TYR A 21 -12.58 -2.27 2.13
C TYR A 21 -13.15 -0.88 1.76
N HIS A 22 -12.47 -0.14 0.87
CA HIS A 22 -12.92 1.16 0.37
C HIS A 22 -13.78 1.05 -0.91
N ARG A 23 -14.07 -0.18 -1.37
CA ARG A 23 -14.93 -0.51 -2.53
C ARG A 23 -14.56 0.27 -3.81
N PRO A 24 -13.33 0.09 -4.34
CA PRO A 24 -12.88 0.82 -5.52
C PRO A 24 -13.80 0.58 -6.72
N ARG A 25 -14.01 1.62 -7.53
CA ARG A 25 -14.86 1.60 -8.74
C ARG A 25 -14.07 1.56 -10.04
N SER A 26 -12.75 1.75 -9.96
CA SER A 26 -11.86 1.79 -11.11
C SER A 26 -10.52 1.13 -10.79
N VAL A 27 -9.74 0.84 -11.84
CA VAL A 27 -8.35 0.40 -11.67
C VAL A 27 -7.48 1.52 -11.10
N GLU A 28 -7.77 2.79 -11.45
CA GLU A 28 -7.10 3.97 -10.89
C GLU A 28 -7.18 3.97 -9.37
N GLU A 29 -8.37 3.74 -8.80
CA GLU A 29 -8.56 3.73 -7.33
C GLU A 29 -7.80 2.58 -6.64
N ILE A 30 -7.59 1.45 -7.34
CA ILE A 30 -6.75 0.35 -6.84
C ILE A 30 -5.26 0.76 -6.82
N VAL A 31 -4.82 1.46 -7.87
CA VAL A 31 -3.46 1.98 -7.99
C VAL A 31 -3.23 3.05 -6.93
N ASP A 32 -4.16 3.98 -6.76
CA ASP A 32 -4.12 5.06 -5.76
C ASP A 32 -3.96 4.52 -4.34
N GLN A 33 -4.67 3.45 -3.98
CA GLN A 33 -4.47 2.81 -2.68
C GLN A 33 -3.04 2.27 -2.53
N THR A 34 -2.51 1.63 -3.57
CA THR A 34 -1.17 1.05 -3.53
C THR A 34 -0.11 2.14 -3.42
N VAL A 35 -0.22 3.21 -4.22
CA VAL A 35 0.68 4.36 -4.17
C VAL A 35 0.59 5.06 -2.82
N GLY A 36 -0.61 5.32 -2.32
CA GLY A 36 -0.80 5.94 -1.01
C GLY A 36 -0.15 5.14 0.12
N LYS A 37 -0.27 3.80 0.10
CA LYS A 37 0.43 2.94 1.07
C LYS A 37 1.96 2.97 0.92
N VAL A 38 2.50 3.15 -0.28
CA VAL A 38 3.95 3.34 -0.47
C VAL A 38 4.39 4.66 0.15
N LEU A 39 3.63 5.73 -0.09
CA LEU A 39 3.92 7.07 0.46
C LEU A 39 3.84 7.09 1.99
N ASP A 40 2.93 6.32 2.59
CA ASP A 40 2.85 6.12 4.04
C ASP A 40 4.16 5.58 4.64
N LEU A 41 4.88 4.69 3.92
CA LEU A 41 6.17 4.17 4.37
C LEU A 41 7.26 5.25 4.47
N PHE A 42 7.11 6.33 3.71
CA PHE A 42 8.01 7.49 3.73
C PHE A 42 7.49 8.63 4.63
N GLY A 43 6.36 8.44 5.32
CA GLY A 43 5.75 9.48 6.14
C GLY A 43 5.15 10.64 5.34
N ILE A 44 4.78 10.40 4.08
CA ILE A 44 4.18 11.41 3.20
C ILE A 44 2.65 11.24 3.25
N GLU A 45 1.97 12.21 3.86
CA GLU A 45 0.50 12.19 3.95
C GLU A 45 -0.15 12.51 2.61
N THR A 46 -1.16 11.72 2.23
CA THR A 46 -1.96 11.92 1.01
C THR A 46 -3.41 11.50 1.22
N ASP A 47 -4.29 12.04 0.38
CA ASP A 47 -5.73 11.72 0.31
C ASP A 47 -6.08 10.80 -0.88
N LEU A 48 -5.12 10.00 -1.36
CA LEU A 48 -5.28 9.14 -2.55
C LEU A 48 -6.33 8.02 -2.36
N PHE A 49 -6.54 7.54 -1.14
CA PHE A 49 -7.52 6.50 -0.87
C PHE A 49 -8.17 6.70 0.50
N ARG A 50 -9.39 6.19 0.64
CA ARG A 50 -10.08 6.17 1.93
C ARG A 50 -9.37 5.18 2.86
N ARG A 51 -8.81 5.67 3.98
CA ARG A 51 -8.24 4.84 5.04
C ARG A 51 -9.31 4.04 5.78
N TRP A 52 -8.92 2.90 6.36
CA TRP A 52 -9.78 2.15 7.26
C TRP A 52 -10.06 2.97 8.54
N GLY A 53 -11.33 3.18 8.87
CA GLY A 53 -11.75 4.02 9.99
C GLY A 53 -12.05 3.28 11.30
N GLY A 54 -12.17 1.94 11.26
CA GLY A 54 -12.79 1.18 12.33
C GLY A 54 -14.32 1.19 12.27
#